data_AF-A0A7V5GUA2-F1
#
_entry.id   AF-A0A7V5GUA2-F1
#
_cell.length_a   1.000
_cell.length_b   1.000
_cell.length_c   1.000
_cell.angle_alpha   90.00
_cell.angle_beta   90.00
_cell.angle_gamma   90.00
#
_symmetry.space_group_name_H-M   'P 1'
#
loop_
_entity.id
_entity.type
_entity.pdbx_description
1 polymer ?
#
loop_
_entity_poly.entity_id
_entity_poly.type
_entity_poly.pdbx_seq_one_letter_code
_entity_poly.pdbx_strand_id
1 'polypeptide(L)'
;MVDELHRNPEFDWEKGREIKEAVDQQGDLKQQVEELSRRIDDLVEQLDKHDLTTLETLEKYQELQNLIAEIATPELMEAMDRLREAMDSQDPDKVRQALEEFDIGSQEFLERIERSISIFKQLQLERKMDELTRLTEELLHQQEDILERMDDLTDEELADRASALVNPMNAINENMKETAKLAELAGEATLAAQLDSLSKLSAERDISGGMRRAAESFAQHVKPEGRASGEQVARDLAELSSGLRQSSSDLKERRKAQLAHELRRITEELLYVSRSQEELSSESSRIETRSPRYRNLAGRQEDVRLALQGVISRLFELSRETFFITPDLGASLGKAIDELDRALVGFSDRTPRSVVSPQQKALGEINRSALKILNILAKLESASSSTGYEEMIEQLSQMAQSQQCLNDQSMMMPGGEGQQMMPGGEQLARMA
;
A
#
# COMPACT_ATOMS: atom_id res chain seq x y z
N MET A 1 4.83 -30.99 -2.99
CA MET A 1 6.22 -30.75 -3.45
C MET A 1 7.25 -31.47 -2.57
N VAL A 2 6.99 -31.63 -1.26
CA VAL A 2 7.85 -32.38 -0.31
C VAL A 2 7.93 -33.89 -0.61
N ASP A 3 6.88 -34.53 -1.14
CA ASP A 3 6.89 -35.99 -1.42
C ASP A 3 7.71 -36.42 -2.66
N GLU A 4 8.08 -35.50 -3.55
CA GLU A 4 8.95 -35.80 -4.70
C GLU A 4 10.45 -35.72 -4.34
N LEU A 5 10.80 -35.09 -3.22
CA LEU A 5 12.17 -34.92 -2.73
C LEU A 5 12.79 -36.22 -2.17
N HIS A 6 11.99 -37.25 -1.88
CA HIS A 6 12.47 -38.49 -1.28
C HIS A 6 13.06 -39.52 -2.25
N ARG A 7 13.02 -39.30 -3.58
CA ARG A 7 13.28 -40.39 -4.55
C ARG A 7 14.46 -40.27 -5.50
N ASN A 8 15.16 -39.13 -5.65
CA ASN A 8 16.29 -39.08 -6.58
C ASN A 8 17.34 -37.99 -6.27
N PRO A 9 18.56 -38.35 -5.81
CA PRO A 9 19.64 -37.40 -5.52
C PRO A 9 20.34 -36.83 -6.76
N GLU A 10 20.16 -37.40 -7.96
CA GLU A 10 20.68 -36.82 -9.21
C GLU A 10 19.79 -35.67 -9.76
N PHE A 11 18.55 -35.52 -9.27
CA PHE A 11 17.59 -34.49 -9.70
C PHE A 11 17.76 -33.14 -8.97
N ASP A 12 18.71 -33.08 -8.02
CA ASP A 12 18.94 -31.96 -7.10
C ASP A 12 19.75 -30.81 -7.74
N TRP A 13 20.64 -31.15 -8.70
CA TRP A 13 21.53 -30.19 -9.35
C TRP A 13 20.87 -29.33 -10.45
N GLU A 14 19.82 -29.84 -11.08
CA GLU A 14 19.05 -29.11 -12.10
C GLU A 14 18.12 -28.08 -11.43
N LYS A 15 17.47 -28.46 -10.31
CA LYS A 15 16.74 -27.54 -9.42
C LYS A 15 17.63 -26.51 -8.75
N GLY A 16 18.86 -26.86 -8.37
CA GLY A 16 19.85 -25.90 -7.86
C GLY A 16 20.20 -24.80 -8.87
N ARG A 17 20.02 -25.03 -10.18
CA ARG A 17 20.23 -24.03 -11.23
C ARG A 17 19.02 -23.11 -11.39
N GLU A 18 17.79 -23.63 -11.28
CA GLU A 18 16.55 -22.84 -11.24
C GLU A 18 16.45 -21.97 -9.97
N ILE A 19 16.88 -22.50 -8.82
CA ILE A 19 16.99 -21.74 -7.56
C ILE A 19 18.04 -20.64 -7.69
N LYS A 20 19.16 -20.90 -8.39
CA LYS A 20 20.17 -19.88 -8.66
C LYS A 20 19.65 -18.76 -9.57
N GLU A 21 18.85 -19.08 -10.58
CA GLU A 21 18.15 -18.09 -11.40
C GLU A 21 17.09 -17.31 -10.61
N ALA A 22 16.38 -17.94 -9.67
CA ALA A 22 15.44 -17.27 -8.78
C ALA A 22 16.14 -16.34 -7.76
N VAL A 23 17.30 -16.75 -7.23
CA VAL A 23 18.15 -15.93 -6.37
C VAL A 23 18.78 -14.76 -7.15
N ASP A 24 19.17 -14.98 -8.40
CA ASP A 24 19.66 -13.92 -9.29
C ASP A 24 18.53 -12.92 -9.65
N GLN A 25 17.30 -13.40 -9.90
CA GLN A 25 16.10 -12.55 -10.03
C GLN A 25 15.74 -11.79 -8.74
N GLN A 26 16.05 -12.35 -7.56
CA GLN A 26 15.92 -11.61 -6.29
C GLN A 26 17.05 -10.59 -6.07
N GLY A 27 18.21 -10.77 -6.71
CA GLY A 27 19.26 -9.76 -6.80
C GLY A 27 18.76 -8.47 -7.47
N ASP A 28 17.89 -8.60 -8.47
CA ASP A 28 17.20 -7.46 -9.10
C ASP A 28 16.21 -6.79 -8.14
N LEU A 29 15.55 -7.57 -7.26
CA LEU A 29 14.66 -7.01 -6.23
C LEU A 29 15.45 -6.18 -5.20
N LYS A 30 16.62 -6.65 -4.78
CA LYS A 30 17.55 -5.88 -3.94
C LYS A 30 17.99 -4.60 -4.64
N GLN A 31 18.34 -4.66 -5.92
CA GLN A 31 18.68 -3.45 -6.69
C GLN A 31 17.50 -2.49 -6.81
N GLN A 32 16.27 -3.00 -7.00
CA GLN A 32 15.06 -2.18 -7.05
C GLN A 32 14.74 -1.52 -5.70
N VAL A 33 14.96 -2.22 -4.58
CA VAL A 33 14.82 -1.66 -3.22
C VAL A 33 15.91 -0.64 -2.93
N GLU A 34 17.16 -0.91 -3.30
CA GLU A 34 18.27 0.06 -3.18
C GLU A 34 18.05 1.30 -4.07
N GLU A 35 17.54 1.12 -5.29
CA GLU A 35 17.23 2.22 -6.21
C GLU A 35 16.04 3.04 -5.70
N LEU A 36 15.02 2.39 -5.14
CA LEU A 36 13.90 3.06 -4.49
C LEU A 36 14.37 3.87 -3.27
N SER A 37 15.24 3.29 -2.42
CA SER A 37 15.85 4.00 -1.29
C SER A 37 16.64 5.23 -1.76
N ARG A 38 17.46 5.10 -2.81
CA ARG A 38 18.23 6.23 -3.37
C ARG A 38 17.34 7.32 -3.95
N ARG A 39 16.26 6.96 -4.66
CA ARG A 39 15.30 7.95 -5.21
C ARG A 39 14.56 8.70 -4.11
N ILE A 40 14.32 8.05 -2.98
CA ILE A 40 13.71 8.64 -1.79
C ILE A 40 14.70 9.58 -1.10
N ASP A 41 15.97 9.20 -0.96
CA ASP A 41 17.02 10.07 -0.43
C ASP A 41 17.24 11.31 -1.31
N ASP A 42 17.25 11.16 -2.64
CA ASP A 42 17.32 12.26 -3.61
C ASP A 42 16.13 13.23 -3.48
N LEU A 43 14.93 12.68 -3.27
CA LEU A 43 13.71 13.47 -3.02
C LEU A 43 13.85 14.31 -1.74
N VAL A 44 14.46 13.78 -0.68
CA VAL A 44 14.69 14.55 0.54
C VAL A 44 15.78 15.60 0.40
N GLU A 45 16.85 15.29 -0.33
CA GLU A 45 17.89 16.28 -0.60
C GLU A 45 17.35 17.45 -1.45
N GLN A 46 16.33 17.20 -2.29
CA GLN A 46 15.61 18.24 -3.02
C GLN A 46 14.61 19.01 -2.15
N LEU A 47 13.91 18.35 -1.23
CA LEU A 47 12.96 18.99 -0.30
C LEU A 47 13.66 19.88 0.75
N ASP A 48 14.84 19.48 1.23
CA ASP A 48 15.66 20.23 2.19
C ASP A 48 16.26 21.51 1.57
N LYS A 49 16.57 21.49 0.26
CA LYS A 49 17.12 22.64 -0.48
C LYS A 49 16.11 23.76 -0.76
N HIS A 50 14.81 23.51 -0.58
CA HIS A 50 13.75 24.45 -0.96
C HIS A 50 12.96 25.05 0.22
N ASP A 51 13.30 24.78 1.49
CA ASP A 51 12.61 25.34 2.69
C ASP A 51 11.08 25.09 2.70
N LEU A 52 10.59 24.09 1.96
CA LEU A 52 9.15 23.78 1.78
C LEU A 52 8.66 22.65 2.70
N THR A 53 9.36 22.40 3.81
CA THR A 53 9.08 21.29 4.72
C THR A 53 8.17 21.71 5.88
N THR A 54 6.94 21.19 5.91
CA THR A 54 6.19 21.11 7.17
C THR A 54 6.71 19.93 7.99
N LEU A 55 6.70 20.05 9.33
CA LEU A 55 7.15 19.00 10.26
C LEU A 55 6.49 17.64 9.95
N GLU A 56 5.23 17.69 9.51
CA GLU A 56 4.41 16.55 9.12
C GLU A 56 4.93 15.79 7.89
N THR A 57 5.59 16.48 6.93
CA THR A 57 6.20 15.83 5.74
C THR A 57 7.49 15.10 6.10
N LEU A 58 8.27 15.64 7.05
CA LEU A 58 9.49 15.02 7.57
C LEU A 58 9.17 13.76 8.41
N GLU A 59 8.12 13.79 9.23
CA GLU A 59 7.66 12.62 9.99
C GLU A 59 7.17 11.49 9.08
N LYS A 60 6.35 11.82 8.07
CA LYS A 60 5.86 10.86 7.06
C LYS A 60 7.00 10.26 6.21
N TYR A 61 8.09 11.01 6.03
CA TYR A 61 9.30 10.55 5.37
C TYR A 61 10.11 9.57 6.25
N GLN A 62 10.27 9.88 7.53
CA GLN A 62 10.94 9.01 8.49
C GLN A 62 10.21 7.66 8.62
N GLU A 63 8.89 7.66 8.55
CA GLU A 63 8.06 6.46 8.54
C GLU A 63 8.21 5.65 7.25
N LEU A 64 8.44 6.30 6.09
CA LEU A 64 8.73 5.64 4.82
C LEU A 64 10.10 4.94 4.85
N GLN A 65 11.12 5.59 5.44
CA GLN A 65 12.43 4.97 5.66
C GLN A 65 12.34 3.80 6.63
N ASN A 66 11.52 3.89 7.68
CA ASN A 66 11.27 2.77 8.59
C ASN A 66 10.59 1.60 7.88
N LEU A 67 9.65 1.86 6.97
CA LEU A 67 9.05 0.82 6.13
C LEU A 67 10.11 0.13 5.27
N ILE A 68 11.03 0.87 4.65
CA ILE A 68 12.12 0.29 3.85
C ILE A 68 13.12 -0.49 4.72
N ALA A 69 13.36 -0.05 5.95
CA ALA A 69 14.16 -0.79 6.92
C ALA A 69 13.47 -2.08 7.40
N GLU A 70 12.14 -2.10 7.48
CA GLU A 70 11.33 -3.31 7.69
C GLU A 70 11.32 -4.24 6.47
N ILE A 71 11.67 -3.73 5.28
CA ILE A 71 11.85 -4.51 4.05
C ILE A 71 13.26 -5.14 4.02
N ALA A 72 14.29 -4.47 4.53
CA ALA A 72 15.66 -5.00 4.56
C ALA A 72 16.09 -5.40 5.98
N THR A 73 15.33 -6.29 6.62
CA THR A 73 15.61 -6.64 8.02
C THR A 73 16.96 -7.36 8.18
N PRO A 74 17.67 -7.15 9.31
CA PRO A 74 18.89 -7.89 9.63
C PRO A 74 18.70 -9.41 9.54
N GLU A 75 17.54 -9.91 9.95
CA GLU A 75 17.19 -11.33 9.92
C GLU A 75 17.12 -11.89 8.48
N LEU A 76 16.65 -11.10 7.51
CA LEU A 76 16.62 -11.49 6.10
C LEU A 76 18.02 -11.50 5.50
N MET A 77 18.85 -10.49 5.82
CA MET A 77 20.25 -10.47 5.39
C MET A 77 21.01 -11.66 5.97
N GLU A 78 20.75 -12.00 7.23
CA GLU A 78 21.34 -13.16 7.89
C GLU A 78 20.85 -14.49 7.28
N ALA A 79 19.56 -14.60 6.92
CA ALA A 79 19.02 -15.77 6.22
C ALA A 79 19.61 -15.93 4.81
N MET A 80 19.81 -14.83 4.07
CA MET A 80 20.50 -14.85 2.77
C MET A 80 21.98 -15.25 2.90
N ASP A 81 22.67 -14.73 3.90
CA ASP A 81 24.06 -15.09 4.18
C ASP A 81 24.19 -16.56 4.57
N ARG A 82 23.28 -17.09 5.40
CA ARG A 82 23.24 -18.52 5.76
C ARG A 82 22.92 -19.41 4.57
N LEU A 83 21.99 -19.02 3.69
CA LEU A 83 21.68 -19.78 2.46
C LEU A 83 22.88 -19.79 1.51
N ARG A 84 23.58 -18.65 1.39
CA ARG A 84 24.80 -18.52 0.60
C ARG A 84 25.95 -19.36 1.16
N GLU A 85 26.17 -19.33 2.48
CA GLU A 85 27.15 -20.18 3.16
C GLU A 85 26.82 -21.67 3.02
N ALA A 86 25.53 -22.04 3.10
CA ALA A 86 25.08 -23.41 2.89
C ALA A 86 25.36 -23.88 1.45
N MET A 87 25.06 -23.04 0.45
CA MET A 87 25.36 -23.32 -0.96
C MET A 87 26.87 -23.43 -1.23
N ASP A 88 27.69 -22.57 -0.62
CA ASP A 88 29.15 -22.62 -0.73
C ASP A 88 29.75 -23.86 -0.03
N SER A 89 29.07 -24.37 1.00
CA SER A 89 29.50 -25.56 1.74
C SER A 89 29.30 -26.88 0.98
N GLN A 90 28.51 -26.88 -0.10
CA GLN A 90 28.15 -28.06 -0.91
C GLN A 90 27.59 -29.24 -0.10
N ASP A 91 27.03 -28.96 1.09
CA ASP A 91 26.42 -29.95 1.98
C ASP A 91 24.90 -30.00 1.73
N PRO A 92 24.35 -31.07 1.13
CA PRO A 92 22.94 -31.14 0.75
C PRO A 92 21.97 -31.02 1.92
N ASP A 93 22.35 -31.47 3.11
CA ASP A 93 21.48 -31.40 4.29
C ASP A 93 21.44 -29.98 4.87
N LYS A 94 22.58 -29.25 4.82
CA LYS A 94 22.62 -27.83 5.21
C LYS A 94 21.93 -26.93 4.21
N VAL A 95 22.07 -27.21 2.92
CA VAL A 95 21.33 -26.50 1.86
C VAL A 95 19.85 -26.73 2.03
N ARG A 96 19.40 -27.96 2.31
CA ARG A 96 17.99 -28.26 2.58
C ARG A 96 17.45 -27.55 3.81
N GLN A 97 18.18 -27.56 4.91
CA GLN A 97 17.75 -26.88 6.14
C GLN A 97 17.71 -25.35 5.95
N ALA A 98 18.73 -24.78 5.32
CA ALA A 98 18.75 -23.35 4.99
C ALA A 98 17.63 -22.98 4.01
N LEU A 99 17.29 -23.86 3.06
CA LEU A 99 16.15 -23.69 2.16
C LEU A 99 14.82 -23.76 2.89
N GLU A 100 14.60 -24.69 3.82
CA GLU A 100 13.36 -24.77 4.61
C GLU A 100 13.17 -23.56 5.54
N GLU A 101 14.24 -23.08 6.17
CA GLU A 101 14.22 -21.88 7.01
C GLU A 101 14.06 -20.60 6.17
N PHE A 102 14.67 -20.54 5.00
CA PHE A 102 14.52 -19.44 4.05
C PHE A 102 13.12 -19.41 3.41
N ASP A 103 12.56 -20.55 2.99
CA ASP A 103 11.28 -20.64 2.26
C ASP A 103 10.09 -20.19 3.12
N ILE A 104 10.07 -20.54 4.42
CA ILE A 104 8.98 -20.17 5.34
C ILE A 104 8.99 -18.67 5.68
N GLY A 105 10.18 -18.07 5.86
CA GLY A 105 10.30 -16.64 6.13
C GLY A 105 10.23 -15.76 4.87
N SER A 106 10.74 -16.25 3.73
CA SER A 106 10.85 -15.49 2.49
C SER A 106 9.52 -15.34 1.77
N GLN A 107 8.60 -16.30 1.82
CA GLN A 107 7.31 -16.17 1.12
C GLN A 107 6.41 -15.11 1.78
N GLU A 108 6.17 -15.20 3.09
CA GLU A 108 5.37 -14.19 3.81
C GLU A 108 6.00 -12.79 3.71
N PHE A 109 7.33 -12.74 3.70
CA PHE A 109 8.07 -11.50 3.48
C PHE A 109 7.85 -10.93 2.07
N LEU A 110 8.07 -11.71 1.01
CA LEU A 110 7.86 -11.27 -0.38
C LEU A 110 6.42 -10.81 -0.61
N GLU A 111 5.44 -11.51 -0.04
CA GLU A 111 4.04 -11.13 -0.09
C GLU A 111 3.79 -9.76 0.54
N ARG A 112 4.44 -9.45 1.67
CA ARG A 112 4.39 -8.13 2.32
C ARG A 112 5.07 -7.04 1.47
N ILE A 113 6.13 -7.38 0.74
CA ILE A 113 6.80 -6.46 -0.19
C ILE A 113 5.90 -6.13 -1.38
N GLU A 114 5.38 -7.16 -2.05
CA GLU A 114 4.48 -6.99 -3.19
C GLU A 114 3.26 -6.16 -2.83
N ARG A 115 2.67 -6.46 -1.66
CA ARG A 115 1.59 -5.68 -1.08
C ARG A 115 1.97 -4.22 -0.89
N SER A 116 3.08 -3.94 -0.21
CA SER A 116 3.52 -2.57 0.04
C SER A 116 3.78 -1.81 -1.26
N ILE A 117 4.49 -2.42 -2.21
CA ILE A 117 4.76 -1.84 -3.54
C ILE A 117 3.46 -1.53 -4.27
N SER A 118 2.48 -2.45 -4.25
CA SER A 118 1.19 -2.26 -4.90
C SER A 118 0.45 -1.05 -4.32
N ILE A 119 0.35 -0.95 -2.99
CA ILE A 119 -0.33 0.19 -2.34
C ILE A 119 0.45 1.49 -2.60
N PHE A 120 1.78 1.46 -2.61
CA PHE A 120 2.60 2.65 -2.93
C PHE A 120 2.40 3.15 -4.35
N LYS A 121 2.32 2.26 -5.33
CA LYS A 121 2.00 2.65 -6.72
C LYS A 121 0.65 3.37 -6.80
N GLN A 122 -0.34 2.87 -6.05
CA GLN A 122 -1.66 3.50 -5.96
C GLN A 122 -1.60 4.87 -5.29
N LEU A 123 -0.87 5.00 -4.19
CA LEU A 123 -0.68 6.27 -3.48
C LEU A 123 0.08 7.28 -4.36
N GLN A 124 1.12 6.85 -5.08
CA GLN A 124 1.88 7.70 -5.99
C GLN A 124 0.99 8.28 -7.08
N LEU A 125 0.06 7.47 -7.61
CA LEU A 125 -0.90 7.92 -8.61
C LEU A 125 -1.84 9.00 -8.04
N GLU A 126 -2.38 8.78 -6.84
CA GLU A 126 -3.22 9.76 -6.14
C GLU A 126 -2.46 11.06 -5.86
N ARG A 127 -1.21 10.97 -5.39
CA ARG A 127 -0.35 12.14 -5.14
C ARG A 127 -0.05 12.93 -6.41
N LYS A 128 0.25 12.26 -7.52
CA LYS A 128 0.47 12.93 -8.81
C LYS A 128 -0.79 13.64 -9.31
N MET A 129 -1.98 13.06 -9.08
CA MET A 129 -3.24 13.72 -9.40
C MET A 129 -3.51 14.96 -8.56
N ASP A 130 -3.26 14.87 -7.25
CA ASP A 130 -3.40 16.01 -6.34
C ASP A 130 -2.37 17.11 -6.67
N GLU A 131 -1.13 16.73 -7.01
CA GLU A 131 -0.08 17.66 -7.47
C GLU A 131 -0.46 18.36 -8.78
N LEU A 132 -0.91 17.62 -9.80
CA LEU A 132 -1.37 18.20 -11.07
C LEU A 132 -2.49 19.21 -10.86
N THR A 133 -3.44 18.86 -10.00
CA THR A 133 -4.55 19.73 -9.63
C THR A 133 -4.04 21.03 -9.00
N ARG A 134 -3.21 20.91 -7.96
CA ARG A 134 -2.64 22.05 -7.24
C ARG A 134 -1.80 22.96 -8.16
N LEU A 135 -0.92 22.39 -8.96
CA LEU A 135 -0.08 23.15 -9.89
C LEU A 135 -0.91 23.91 -10.93
N THR A 136 -2.01 23.30 -11.40
CA THR A 136 -2.92 23.97 -12.36
C THR A 136 -3.71 25.09 -11.70
N GLU A 137 -4.15 24.92 -10.44
CA GLU A 137 -4.82 25.97 -9.66
C GLU A 137 -3.88 27.14 -9.32
N GLU A 138 -2.63 26.84 -8.95
CA GLU A 138 -1.60 27.87 -8.72
C GLU A 138 -1.33 28.67 -9.99
N LEU A 139 -1.24 27.99 -11.13
CA LEU A 139 -1.02 28.63 -12.42
C LEU A 139 -2.22 29.50 -12.85
N LEU A 140 -3.45 29.03 -12.58
CA LEU A 140 -4.67 29.81 -12.76
C LEU A 140 -4.64 31.08 -11.91
N HIS A 141 -4.34 30.96 -10.62
CA HIS A 141 -4.27 32.10 -9.70
C HIS A 141 -3.19 33.11 -10.13
N GLN A 142 -2.03 32.63 -10.61
CA GLN A 142 -0.99 33.50 -11.14
C GLN A 142 -1.46 34.25 -12.39
N GLN A 143 -2.21 33.59 -13.28
CA GLN A 143 -2.79 34.23 -14.46
C GLN A 143 -3.86 35.27 -14.08
N GLU A 144 -4.67 35.00 -13.06
CA GLU A 144 -5.67 35.93 -12.53
C GLU A 144 -5.01 37.15 -11.85
N ASP A 145 -3.95 36.96 -11.05
CA ASP A 145 -3.17 38.07 -10.46
C ASP A 145 -2.60 39.02 -11.52
N ILE A 146 -2.11 38.47 -12.64
CA ILE A 146 -1.67 39.28 -13.79
C ILE A 146 -2.81 40.15 -14.32
N LEU A 147 -4.02 39.59 -14.46
CA LEU A 147 -5.20 40.29 -14.97
C LEU A 147 -5.73 41.36 -14.00
N GLU A 148 -5.72 41.08 -12.71
CA GLU A 148 -6.17 42.01 -11.67
C GLU A 148 -5.23 43.20 -11.51
N ARG A 149 -3.91 42.96 -11.63
CA ARG A 149 -2.87 43.98 -11.41
C ARG A 149 -2.41 44.67 -12.70
N MET A 150 -3.15 44.51 -13.79
CA MET A 150 -2.81 45.08 -15.10
C MET A 150 -2.65 46.62 -15.09
N ASP A 151 -3.40 47.31 -14.23
CA ASP A 151 -3.34 48.77 -14.10
C ASP A 151 -2.20 49.24 -13.21
N ASP A 152 -1.72 48.37 -12.32
CA ASP A 152 -0.64 48.67 -11.34
C ASP A 152 0.76 48.31 -11.85
N LEU A 153 0.85 47.42 -12.84
CA LEU A 153 2.10 46.91 -13.39
C LEU A 153 2.48 47.58 -14.71
N THR A 154 3.79 47.66 -14.96
CA THR A 154 4.34 48.06 -16.25
C THR A 154 4.13 46.96 -17.29
N ASP A 155 4.14 47.34 -18.57
CA ASP A 155 4.00 46.40 -19.69
C ASP A 155 5.13 45.34 -19.71
N GLU A 156 6.34 45.72 -19.31
CA GLU A 156 7.49 44.82 -19.20
C GLU A 156 7.28 43.80 -18.07
N GLU A 157 6.81 44.24 -16.89
CA GLU A 157 6.49 43.32 -15.78
C GLU A 157 5.36 42.35 -16.14
N LEU A 158 4.33 42.82 -16.86
CA LEU A 158 3.24 41.97 -17.34
C LEU A 158 3.72 40.93 -18.34
N ALA A 159 4.59 41.34 -19.28
CA ALA A 159 5.19 40.43 -20.25
C ALA A 159 6.05 39.35 -19.57
N ASP A 160 6.91 39.75 -18.63
CA ASP A 160 7.78 38.83 -17.90
C ASP A 160 6.98 37.82 -17.07
N ARG A 161 5.95 38.29 -16.34
CA ARG A 161 5.08 37.40 -15.55
C ARG A 161 4.30 36.43 -16.43
N ALA A 162 3.70 36.90 -17.53
CA ALA A 162 2.97 36.04 -18.45
C ALA A 162 3.88 35.00 -19.13
N SER A 163 5.10 35.41 -19.50
CA SER A 163 6.13 34.53 -20.06
C SER A 163 6.55 33.45 -19.06
N ALA A 164 6.69 33.80 -17.77
CA ALA A 164 7.07 32.87 -16.72
C ALA A 164 6.06 31.72 -16.53
N LEU A 165 4.78 31.90 -16.90
CA LEU A 165 3.74 30.87 -16.79
C LEU A 165 3.87 29.75 -17.85
N VAL A 166 4.57 30.00 -18.95
CA VAL A 166 4.67 29.07 -20.09
C VAL A 166 5.38 27.77 -19.71
N ASN A 167 6.48 27.86 -18.96
CA ASN A 167 7.26 26.68 -18.56
C ASN A 167 6.50 25.79 -17.58
N PRO A 168 5.90 26.32 -16.49
CA PRO A 168 4.99 25.55 -15.64
C PRO A 168 3.86 24.87 -16.41
N MET A 169 3.22 25.58 -17.36
CA MET A 169 2.15 24.99 -18.18
C MET A 169 2.63 23.79 -19.00
N ASN A 170 3.82 23.91 -19.61
CA ASN A 170 4.42 22.82 -20.36
C ASN A 170 4.77 21.63 -19.46
N ALA A 171 5.26 21.88 -18.23
CA ALA A 171 5.55 20.85 -17.25
C ALA A 171 4.27 20.13 -16.80
N ILE A 172 3.17 20.85 -16.55
CA ILE A 172 1.86 20.26 -16.24
C ILE A 172 1.40 19.33 -17.37
N ASN A 173 1.54 19.77 -18.63
CA ASN A 173 1.17 18.96 -19.79
C ASN A 173 1.98 17.66 -19.91
N GLU A 174 3.29 17.69 -19.59
CA GLU A 174 4.11 16.48 -19.59
C GLU A 174 3.80 15.57 -18.41
N ASN A 175 3.70 16.13 -17.20
CA ASN A 175 3.31 15.40 -15.99
C ASN A 175 1.95 14.71 -16.15
N MET A 176 1.00 15.34 -16.85
CA MET A 176 -0.30 14.72 -17.15
C MET A 176 -0.17 13.49 -18.05
N LYS A 177 0.69 13.54 -19.09
CA LYS A 177 0.96 12.37 -19.95
C LYS A 177 1.69 11.26 -19.21
N GLU A 178 2.66 11.62 -18.37
CA GLU A 178 3.35 10.64 -17.51
C GLU A 178 2.39 9.97 -16.53
N THR A 179 1.52 10.76 -15.90
CA THR A 179 0.51 10.26 -14.97
C THR A 179 -0.51 9.36 -15.68
N ALA A 180 -0.88 9.68 -16.93
CA ALA A 180 -1.73 8.79 -17.75
C ALA A 180 -1.06 7.43 -18.01
N LYS A 181 0.23 7.40 -18.35
CA LYS A 181 0.99 6.14 -18.52
C LYS A 181 1.09 5.35 -17.22
N LEU A 182 1.32 6.03 -16.09
CA LEU A 182 1.32 5.39 -14.77
C LEU A 182 -0.05 4.81 -14.42
N ALA A 183 -1.13 5.50 -14.76
CA ALA A 183 -2.49 5.00 -14.61
C ALA A 183 -2.72 3.72 -15.43
N GLU A 184 -2.26 3.67 -16.68
CA GLU A 184 -2.35 2.44 -17.51
C GLU A 184 -1.60 1.27 -16.86
N LEU A 185 -0.37 1.49 -16.40
CA LEU A 185 0.45 0.47 -15.75
C LEU A 185 -0.16 -0.02 -14.42
N ALA A 186 -0.92 0.85 -13.74
CA ALA A 186 -1.65 0.53 -12.52
C ALA A 186 -3.04 -0.11 -12.77
N GLY A 187 -3.43 -0.34 -14.03
CA GLY A 187 -4.75 -0.89 -14.37
C GLY A 187 -5.90 0.13 -14.29
N GLU A 188 -5.59 1.42 -14.15
CA GLU A 188 -6.54 2.53 -14.00
C GLU A 188 -6.94 3.11 -15.37
N ALA A 189 -7.46 2.27 -16.26
CA ALA A 189 -7.73 2.63 -17.66
C ALA A 189 -8.70 3.83 -17.83
N THR A 190 -9.67 3.98 -16.91
CA THR A 190 -10.60 5.12 -16.94
C THR A 190 -9.89 6.43 -16.63
N LEU A 191 -8.99 6.44 -15.64
CA LEU A 191 -8.19 7.62 -15.31
C LEU A 191 -7.23 7.97 -16.45
N ALA A 192 -6.56 6.97 -17.02
CA ALA A 192 -5.68 7.16 -18.17
C ALA A 192 -6.43 7.84 -19.33
N ALA A 193 -7.65 7.39 -19.64
CA ALA A 193 -8.48 7.98 -20.68
C ALA A 193 -8.93 9.41 -20.34
N GLN A 194 -9.28 9.69 -19.08
CA GLN A 194 -9.62 11.04 -18.62
C GLN A 194 -8.42 11.99 -18.79
N LEU A 195 -7.23 11.58 -18.37
CA LEU A 195 -6.01 12.39 -18.49
C LEU A 195 -5.58 12.60 -19.95
N ASP A 196 -5.72 11.60 -20.81
CA ASP A 196 -5.47 11.74 -22.25
C ASP A 196 -6.45 12.75 -22.88
N SER A 197 -7.73 12.72 -22.49
CA SER A 197 -8.73 13.70 -22.93
C SER A 197 -8.39 15.12 -22.48
N LEU A 198 -7.96 15.30 -21.23
CA LEU A 198 -7.54 16.61 -20.70
C LEU A 198 -6.26 17.12 -21.38
N SER A 199 -5.32 16.22 -21.69
CA SER A 199 -4.12 16.55 -22.45
C SER A 199 -4.43 17.02 -23.87
N LYS A 200 -5.37 16.34 -24.54
CA LYS A 200 -5.88 16.77 -25.86
C LYS A 200 -6.58 18.12 -25.79
N LEU A 201 -7.44 18.34 -24.80
CA LEU A 201 -8.10 19.62 -24.57
C LEU A 201 -7.08 20.77 -24.41
N SER A 202 -6.08 20.57 -23.56
CA SER A 202 -5.00 21.54 -23.33
C SER A 202 -4.21 21.86 -24.62
N ALA A 203 -3.93 20.84 -25.44
CA ALA A 203 -3.26 21.01 -26.72
C ALA A 203 -4.13 21.73 -27.77
N GLU A 204 -5.42 21.41 -27.85
CA GLU A 204 -6.38 22.03 -28.76
C GLU A 204 -6.60 23.52 -28.42
N ARG A 205 -6.63 23.86 -27.13
CA ARG A 205 -6.76 25.25 -26.66
C ARG A 205 -5.44 26.02 -26.74
N ASP A 206 -4.32 25.36 -26.97
CA ASP A 206 -2.98 25.95 -27.04
C ASP A 206 -2.73 26.90 -25.86
N ILE A 207 -2.99 26.42 -24.62
CA ILE A 207 -2.92 27.25 -23.41
C ILE A 207 -1.56 27.93 -23.27
N SER A 208 -0.46 27.18 -23.46
CA SER A 208 0.90 27.72 -23.46
C SER A 208 1.13 28.76 -24.55
N GLY A 209 0.52 28.60 -25.73
CA GLY A 209 0.57 29.61 -26.78
C GLY A 209 -0.27 30.84 -26.48
N GLY A 210 -1.39 30.69 -25.78
CA GLY A 210 -2.18 31.78 -25.22
C GLY A 210 -1.36 32.65 -24.26
N MET A 211 -0.59 32.01 -23.37
CA MET A 211 0.33 32.70 -22.46
C MET A 211 1.43 33.45 -23.22
N ARG A 212 2.03 32.83 -24.24
CA ARG A 212 3.02 33.51 -25.11
C ARG A 212 2.43 34.71 -25.84
N ARG A 213 1.22 34.57 -26.41
CA ARG A 213 0.51 35.67 -27.07
C ARG A 213 0.21 36.82 -26.10
N ALA A 214 -0.19 36.51 -24.87
CA ALA A 214 -0.38 37.52 -23.83
C ALA A 214 0.93 38.27 -23.52
N ALA A 215 2.02 37.52 -23.29
CA ALA A 215 3.34 38.10 -23.04
C ALA A 215 3.84 38.99 -24.19
N GLU A 216 3.72 38.52 -25.43
CA GLU A 216 4.08 39.29 -26.63
C GLU A 216 3.25 40.57 -26.78
N SER A 217 1.95 40.50 -26.50
CA SER A 217 1.06 41.67 -26.57
C SER A 217 1.40 42.71 -25.52
N PHE A 218 1.74 42.28 -24.29
CA PHE A 218 2.24 43.17 -23.24
C PHE A 218 3.58 43.80 -23.64
N ALA A 219 4.53 43.02 -24.15
CA ALA A 219 5.82 43.53 -24.61
C ALA A 219 5.70 44.54 -25.78
N GLN A 220 4.63 44.46 -26.58
CA GLN A 220 4.32 45.41 -27.66
C GLN A 220 3.49 46.62 -27.18
N HIS A 221 3.25 46.76 -25.89
CA HIS A 221 2.42 47.81 -25.28
C HIS A 221 0.94 47.77 -25.72
N VAL A 222 0.43 46.60 -26.10
CA VAL A 222 -0.98 46.41 -26.51
C VAL A 222 -1.77 45.71 -25.41
N LYS A 223 -1.96 46.40 -24.27
CA LYS A 223 -2.67 45.90 -23.08
C LYS A 223 -4.03 45.25 -23.38
N PRO A 224 -4.92 45.79 -24.25
CA PRO A 224 -6.22 45.16 -24.52
C PRO A 224 -6.12 43.75 -25.12
N GLU A 225 -5.14 43.51 -25.99
CA GLU A 225 -4.92 42.21 -26.64
C GLU A 225 -4.26 41.20 -25.68
N GLY A 226 -3.32 41.70 -24.85
CA GLY A 226 -2.75 40.92 -23.76
C GLY A 226 -3.80 40.50 -22.74
N ARG A 227 -4.72 41.40 -22.37
CA ARG A 227 -5.87 41.11 -21.51
C ARG A 227 -6.76 40.03 -22.10
N ALA A 228 -7.18 40.17 -23.36
CA ALA A 228 -8.06 39.20 -24.01
C ALA A 228 -7.43 37.80 -24.06
N SER A 229 -6.13 37.73 -24.35
CA SER A 229 -5.36 36.47 -24.34
C SER A 229 -5.26 35.89 -22.92
N GLY A 230 -4.93 36.71 -21.92
CA GLY A 230 -4.85 36.27 -20.52
C GLY A 230 -6.19 35.80 -19.96
N GLU A 231 -7.29 36.48 -20.28
CA GLU A 231 -8.65 36.07 -19.88
C GLU A 231 -9.04 34.72 -20.52
N GLN A 232 -8.60 34.46 -21.75
CA GLN A 232 -8.80 33.16 -22.40
C GLN A 232 -7.99 32.06 -21.71
N VAL A 233 -6.71 32.33 -21.40
CA VAL A 233 -5.86 31.40 -20.65
C VAL A 233 -6.46 31.08 -19.29
N ALA A 234 -6.96 32.08 -18.54
CA ALA A 234 -7.60 31.86 -17.26
C ALA A 234 -8.84 30.93 -17.38
N ARG A 235 -9.68 31.14 -18.40
CA ARG A 235 -10.83 30.25 -18.67
C ARG A 235 -10.40 28.82 -18.98
N ASP A 236 -9.39 28.65 -19.83
CA ASP A 236 -8.91 27.32 -20.22
C ASP A 236 -8.21 26.59 -19.06
N LEU A 237 -7.46 27.31 -18.20
CA LEU A 237 -6.87 26.78 -16.97
C LEU A 237 -7.94 26.39 -15.93
N ALA A 238 -9.01 27.16 -15.80
CA ALA A 238 -10.13 26.83 -14.93
C ALA A 238 -10.86 25.56 -15.39
N GLU A 239 -11.08 25.40 -16.70
CA GLU A 239 -11.64 24.18 -17.30
C GLU A 239 -10.74 22.97 -17.04
N LEU A 240 -9.42 23.11 -17.23
CA LEU A 240 -8.43 22.06 -16.99
C LEU A 240 -8.35 21.67 -15.50
N SER A 241 -8.28 22.65 -14.61
CA SER A 241 -8.28 22.45 -13.15
C SER A 241 -9.54 21.71 -12.68
N SER A 242 -10.71 22.09 -13.20
CA SER A 242 -11.97 21.42 -12.89
C SER A 242 -11.96 19.95 -13.35
N GLY A 243 -11.47 19.69 -14.56
CA GLY A 243 -11.33 18.33 -15.09
C GLY A 243 -10.38 17.45 -14.27
N LEU A 244 -9.24 18.00 -13.84
CA LEU A 244 -8.28 17.30 -12.98
C LEU A 244 -8.87 16.98 -11.59
N ARG A 245 -9.57 17.94 -10.98
CA ARG A 245 -10.29 17.73 -9.72
C ARG A 245 -11.34 16.63 -9.83
N GLN A 246 -12.15 16.67 -10.88
CA GLN A 246 -13.17 15.65 -11.12
C GLN A 246 -12.53 14.27 -11.29
N SER A 247 -11.46 14.17 -12.08
CA SER A 247 -10.77 12.90 -12.32
C SER A 247 -10.13 12.33 -11.03
N SER A 248 -9.56 13.20 -10.18
CA SER A 248 -9.03 12.80 -8.87
C SER A 248 -10.14 12.30 -7.93
N SER A 249 -11.27 13.03 -7.88
CA SER A 249 -12.43 12.64 -7.06
C SER A 249 -13.03 11.31 -7.53
N ASP A 250 -13.24 11.16 -8.84
CA ASP A 250 -13.78 9.94 -9.46
C ASP A 250 -12.90 8.72 -9.15
N LEU A 251 -11.57 8.88 -9.23
CA LEU A 251 -10.63 7.82 -8.89
C LEU A 251 -10.81 7.37 -7.43
N LYS A 252 -10.79 8.33 -6.49
CA LYS A 252 -10.92 8.07 -5.05
C LYS A 252 -12.26 7.41 -4.73
N GLU A 253 -13.36 7.97 -5.22
CA GLU A 253 -14.71 7.45 -4.97
C GLU A 253 -14.91 6.04 -5.55
N ARG A 254 -14.45 5.82 -6.80
CA ARG A 254 -14.58 4.52 -7.45
C ARG A 254 -13.82 3.43 -6.70
N ARG A 255 -12.58 3.70 -6.30
CA ARG A 255 -11.78 2.74 -5.52
C ARG A 255 -12.39 2.48 -4.16
N LYS A 256 -12.87 3.51 -3.45
CA LYS A 256 -13.59 3.34 -2.18
C LYS A 256 -14.82 2.45 -2.37
N ALA A 257 -15.61 2.69 -3.41
CA ALA A 257 -16.80 1.88 -3.70
C ALA A 257 -16.45 0.41 -4.02
N GLN A 258 -15.39 0.18 -4.79
CA GLN A 258 -14.90 -1.16 -5.12
C GLN A 258 -14.41 -1.89 -3.86
N LEU A 259 -13.57 -1.26 -3.05
CA LEU A 259 -13.09 -1.82 -1.79
C LEU A 259 -14.25 -2.13 -0.84
N ALA A 260 -15.21 -1.21 -0.69
CA ALA A 260 -16.39 -1.43 0.13
C ALA A 260 -17.25 -2.59 -0.38
N HIS A 261 -17.38 -2.76 -1.69
CA HIS A 261 -18.10 -3.88 -2.28
C HIS A 261 -17.43 -5.22 -1.93
N GLU A 262 -16.12 -5.32 -2.09
CA GLU A 262 -15.36 -6.54 -1.78
C GLU A 262 -15.39 -6.87 -0.29
N LEU A 263 -15.22 -5.88 0.59
CA LEU A 263 -15.32 -6.07 2.03
C LEU A 263 -16.72 -6.54 2.47
N ARG A 264 -17.79 -6.04 1.85
CA ARG A 264 -19.17 -6.53 2.10
C ARG A 264 -19.32 -7.98 1.69
N ARG A 265 -18.80 -8.36 0.51
CA ARG A 265 -18.81 -9.76 0.04
C ARG A 265 -18.05 -10.69 0.98
N ILE A 266 -16.84 -10.31 1.41
CA ILE A 266 -16.04 -11.07 2.38
C ILE A 266 -16.81 -11.20 3.71
N THR A 267 -17.49 -10.15 4.16
CA THR A 267 -18.30 -10.18 5.39
C THR A 267 -19.46 -11.18 5.26
N GLU A 268 -20.21 -11.15 4.16
CA GLU A 268 -21.31 -12.09 3.90
C GLU A 268 -20.82 -13.54 3.89
N GLU A 269 -19.66 -13.80 3.27
CA GLU A 269 -19.04 -15.12 3.25
C GLU A 269 -18.59 -15.57 4.65
N LEU A 270 -17.97 -14.69 5.45
CA LEU A 270 -17.61 -15.00 6.83
C LEU A 270 -18.84 -15.30 7.69
N LEU A 271 -19.95 -14.59 7.49
CA LEU A 271 -21.20 -14.86 8.19
C LEU A 271 -21.79 -16.22 7.78
N TYR A 272 -21.68 -16.59 6.50
CA TYR A 272 -22.07 -17.92 6.03
C TYR A 272 -21.21 -19.04 6.63
N VAL A 273 -19.88 -18.86 6.64
CA VAL A 273 -18.93 -19.78 7.28
C VAL A 273 -19.21 -19.90 8.76
N SER A 274 -19.40 -18.77 9.45
CA SER A 274 -19.72 -18.70 10.89
C SER A 274 -20.99 -19.48 11.22
N ARG A 275 -22.08 -19.24 10.49
CA ARG A 275 -23.34 -19.94 10.68
C ARG A 275 -23.19 -21.45 10.44
N SER A 276 -22.51 -21.83 9.37
CA SER A 276 -22.27 -23.25 9.05
C SER A 276 -21.45 -23.93 10.14
N GLN A 277 -20.45 -23.24 10.69
CA GLN A 277 -19.61 -23.71 11.78
C GLN A 277 -20.37 -23.81 13.11
N GLU A 278 -21.27 -22.87 13.40
CA GLU A 278 -22.14 -22.89 14.58
C GLU A 278 -23.12 -24.07 14.53
N GLU A 279 -23.82 -24.26 13.40
CA GLU A 279 -24.72 -25.39 13.17
C GLU A 279 -23.97 -26.72 13.35
N LEU A 280 -22.77 -26.83 12.76
CA LEU A 280 -21.92 -28.01 12.86
C LEU A 280 -21.42 -28.27 14.29
N SER A 281 -21.04 -27.22 15.02
CA SER A 281 -20.63 -27.31 16.43
C SER A 281 -21.76 -27.80 17.33
N SER A 282 -22.98 -27.31 17.09
CA SER A 282 -24.19 -27.76 17.80
C SER A 282 -24.48 -29.24 17.54
N GLU A 283 -24.38 -29.71 16.30
CA GLU A 283 -24.55 -31.13 15.97
C GLU A 283 -23.44 -32.01 16.56
N SER A 284 -22.20 -31.53 16.52
CA SER A 284 -21.02 -32.24 17.04
C SER A 284 -21.07 -32.36 18.57
N SER A 285 -21.65 -31.38 19.27
CA SER A 285 -21.82 -31.45 20.73
C SER A 285 -22.75 -32.58 21.20
N ARG A 286 -23.61 -33.08 20.28
CA ARG A 286 -24.61 -34.12 20.57
C ARG A 286 -24.18 -35.49 20.04
N ILE A 287 -22.98 -35.63 19.46
CA ILE A 287 -22.55 -36.89 18.87
C ILE A 287 -21.98 -37.83 19.94
N GLU A 288 -22.48 -39.06 19.97
CA GLU A 288 -21.93 -40.12 20.81
C GLU A 288 -20.67 -40.72 20.18
N THR A 289 -19.73 -41.20 21.00
CA THR A 289 -18.43 -41.78 20.58
C THR A 289 -18.55 -42.90 19.52
N ARG A 290 -19.65 -43.67 19.52
CA ARG A 290 -19.87 -44.79 18.58
C ARG A 290 -20.77 -44.43 17.39
N SER A 291 -21.13 -43.16 17.22
CA SER A 291 -22.05 -42.72 16.18
C SER A 291 -21.47 -42.96 14.77
N PRO A 292 -22.26 -43.40 13.79
CA PRO A 292 -21.82 -43.46 12.39
C PRO A 292 -21.72 -42.05 11.74
N ARG A 293 -22.24 -41.00 12.39
CA ARG A 293 -22.33 -39.64 11.83
C ARG A 293 -21.00 -38.91 11.70
N TYR A 294 -19.92 -39.38 12.35
CA TYR A 294 -18.59 -38.73 12.31
C TYR A 294 -18.12 -38.45 10.88
N ARG A 295 -18.31 -39.40 9.96
CA ARG A 295 -17.87 -39.24 8.56
C ARG A 295 -18.59 -38.09 7.86
N ASN A 296 -19.90 -37.94 8.08
CA ASN A 296 -20.68 -36.87 7.47
C ASN A 296 -20.35 -35.51 8.09
N LEU A 297 -20.18 -35.44 9.41
CA LEU A 297 -19.79 -34.20 10.09
C LEU A 297 -18.36 -33.76 9.71
N ALA A 298 -17.43 -34.71 9.54
CA ALA A 298 -16.08 -34.42 9.03
C ALA A 298 -16.11 -33.85 7.61
N GLY A 299 -16.95 -34.40 6.72
CA GLY A 299 -17.13 -33.84 5.37
C GLY A 299 -17.62 -32.40 5.39
N ARG A 300 -18.65 -32.11 6.21
CA ARG A 300 -19.15 -30.74 6.40
C ARG A 300 -18.11 -29.82 7.05
N GLN A 301 -17.29 -30.35 7.95
CA GLN A 301 -16.20 -29.59 8.56
C GLN A 301 -15.15 -29.17 7.52
N GLU A 302 -14.82 -30.07 6.60
CA GLU A 302 -13.91 -29.80 5.49
C GLU A 302 -14.49 -28.76 4.54
N ASP A 303 -15.79 -28.83 4.23
CA ASP A 303 -16.48 -27.82 3.43
C ASP A 303 -16.36 -26.42 4.07
N VAL A 304 -16.57 -26.32 5.39
CA VAL A 304 -16.40 -25.06 6.13
C VAL A 304 -14.95 -24.57 6.10
N ARG A 305 -13.97 -25.48 6.26
CA ARG A 305 -12.54 -25.14 6.19
C ARG A 305 -12.17 -24.60 4.81
N LEU A 306 -12.58 -25.27 3.74
CA LEU A 306 -12.34 -24.83 2.37
C LEU A 306 -13.02 -23.50 2.06
N ALA A 307 -14.25 -23.29 2.54
CA ALA A 307 -14.95 -22.01 2.40
C ALA A 307 -14.18 -20.88 3.08
N LEU A 308 -13.70 -21.08 4.31
CA LEU A 308 -12.88 -20.11 5.03
C LEU A 308 -11.55 -19.84 4.32
N GLN A 309 -10.90 -20.88 3.78
CA GLN A 309 -9.67 -20.72 2.99
C GLN A 309 -9.89 -19.83 1.77
N GLY A 310 -11.03 -19.98 1.07
CA GLY A 310 -11.40 -19.10 -0.04
C GLY A 310 -11.59 -17.64 0.38
N VAL A 311 -12.14 -17.42 1.58
CA VAL A 311 -12.26 -16.07 2.15
C VAL A 311 -10.88 -15.46 2.44
N ILE A 312 -9.97 -16.24 3.02
CA ILE A 312 -8.60 -15.80 3.33
C ILE A 312 -7.88 -15.38 2.06
N SER A 313 -7.95 -16.20 1.00
CA SER A 313 -7.31 -15.87 -0.29
C SER A 313 -7.86 -14.56 -0.87
N ARG A 314 -9.18 -14.34 -0.83
CA ARG A 314 -9.78 -13.06 -1.29
C ARG A 314 -9.35 -11.87 -0.44
N LEU A 315 -9.32 -12.04 0.88
CA LEU A 315 -8.88 -10.98 1.78
C LEU A 315 -7.40 -10.65 1.57
N PHE A 316 -6.57 -11.64 1.28
CA PHE A 316 -5.16 -11.46 0.98
C PHE A 316 -4.95 -10.65 -0.30
N GLU A 317 -5.66 -10.98 -1.38
CA GLU A 317 -5.60 -10.16 -2.61
C GLU A 317 -6.04 -8.72 -2.34
N LEU A 318 -7.13 -8.54 -1.58
CA LEU A 318 -7.59 -7.20 -1.23
C LEU A 318 -6.59 -6.45 -0.35
N SER A 319 -5.79 -7.15 0.46
CA SER A 319 -4.75 -6.54 1.27
C SER A 319 -3.65 -5.88 0.43
N ARG A 320 -3.42 -6.35 -0.80
CA ARG A 320 -2.47 -5.74 -1.75
C ARG A 320 -2.95 -4.39 -2.30
N GLU A 321 -4.21 -4.03 -2.06
CA GLU A 321 -4.82 -2.79 -2.54
C GLU A 321 -5.00 -1.74 -1.42
N THR A 322 -4.84 -2.10 -0.15
CA THR A 322 -5.11 -1.16 0.94
C THR A 322 -4.39 -1.48 2.26
N PHE A 323 -4.02 -0.44 2.99
CA PHE A 323 -3.52 -0.55 4.37
C PHE A 323 -4.62 -0.82 5.39
N PHE A 324 -5.90 -0.65 5.02
CA PHE A 324 -7.03 -0.96 5.91
C PHE A 324 -7.06 -2.43 6.35
N ILE A 325 -6.52 -3.35 5.56
CA ILE A 325 -6.49 -4.79 5.87
C ILE A 325 -5.19 -5.13 6.59
N THR A 326 -5.19 -5.12 7.91
CA THR A 326 -3.98 -5.32 8.70
C THR A 326 -3.55 -6.79 8.79
N PRO A 327 -2.25 -7.09 8.99
CA PRO A 327 -1.77 -8.47 9.16
C PRO A 327 -2.44 -9.24 10.30
N ASP A 328 -2.88 -8.55 11.36
CA ASP A 328 -3.58 -9.19 12.48
C ASP A 328 -4.95 -9.77 12.09
N LEU A 329 -5.59 -9.24 11.04
CA LEU A 329 -6.82 -9.81 10.51
C LEU A 329 -6.53 -11.15 9.82
N GLY A 330 -5.47 -11.22 9.01
CA GLY A 330 -4.99 -12.47 8.40
C GLY A 330 -4.61 -13.50 9.45
N ALA A 331 -3.86 -13.09 10.49
CA ALA A 331 -3.47 -13.98 11.58
C ALA A 331 -4.66 -14.54 12.38
N SER A 332 -5.71 -13.74 12.60
CA SER A 332 -6.96 -14.21 13.23
C SER A 332 -7.64 -15.30 12.40
N LEU A 333 -7.73 -15.11 11.08
CA LEU A 333 -8.33 -16.12 10.19
C LEU A 333 -7.45 -17.36 10.03
N GLY A 334 -6.12 -17.23 10.05
CA GLY A 334 -5.19 -18.36 10.09
C GLY A 334 -5.38 -19.22 11.34
N LYS A 335 -5.49 -18.59 12.52
CA LYS A 335 -5.83 -19.30 13.77
C LYS A 335 -7.18 -20.03 13.70
N ALA A 336 -8.15 -19.45 12.99
CA ALA A 336 -9.43 -20.11 12.77
C ALA A 336 -9.24 -21.39 11.95
N ILE A 337 -8.49 -21.34 10.83
CA ILE A 337 -8.16 -22.53 10.01
C ILE A 337 -7.47 -23.60 10.85
N ASP A 338 -6.44 -23.24 11.63
CA ASP A 338 -5.73 -24.20 12.49
C ASP A 338 -6.66 -24.93 13.47
N GLU A 339 -7.63 -24.22 14.03
CA GLU A 339 -8.62 -24.82 14.94
C GLU A 339 -9.66 -25.67 14.17
N LEU A 340 -10.00 -25.34 12.92
CA LEU A 340 -10.83 -26.21 12.07
C LEU A 340 -10.08 -27.51 11.70
N ASP A 341 -8.78 -27.43 11.43
CA ASP A 341 -7.93 -28.61 11.17
C ASP A 341 -7.84 -29.52 12.40
N ARG A 342 -7.68 -28.93 13.59
CA ARG A 342 -7.74 -29.69 14.85
C ARG A 342 -9.09 -30.37 15.04
N ALA A 343 -10.20 -29.74 14.65
CA ALA A 343 -11.52 -30.37 14.70
C ALA A 343 -11.62 -31.57 13.73
N LEU A 344 -11.05 -31.48 12.52
CA LEU A 344 -10.98 -32.58 11.56
C LEU A 344 -10.20 -33.79 12.08
N VAL A 345 -9.06 -33.54 12.76
CA VAL A 345 -8.33 -34.60 13.48
C VAL A 345 -9.21 -35.22 14.56
N GLY A 346 -9.92 -34.39 15.35
CA GLY A 346 -10.86 -34.87 16.37
C GLY A 346 -11.98 -35.76 15.82
N PHE A 347 -12.48 -35.47 14.62
CA PHE A 347 -13.47 -36.31 13.94
C PHE A 347 -12.89 -37.67 13.52
N SER A 348 -11.62 -37.70 13.11
CA SER A 348 -10.89 -38.93 12.77
C SER A 348 -10.68 -39.82 13.99
N ASP A 349 -10.34 -39.20 15.13
CA ASP A 349 -10.11 -39.86 16.43
C ASP A 349 -11.41 -40.21 17.18
N ARG A 350 -12.58 -39.81 16.64
CA ARG A 350 -13.92 -40.04 17.20
C ARG A 350 -14.07 -39.58 18.65
N THR A 351 -13.45 -38.47 18.99
CA THR A 351 -13.46 -37.93 20.35
C THR A 351 -14.25 -36.61 20.38
N PRO A 352 -15.47 -36.56 20.95
CA PRO A 352 -16.33 -35.37 20.89
C PRO A 352 -15.68 -34.10 21.45
N ARG A 353 -14.89 -34.22 22.53
CA ARG A 353 -14.23 -33.07 23.18
C ARG A 353 -13.13 -32.45 22.31
N SER A 354 -12.39 -33.25 21.54
CA SER A 354 -11.36 -32.75 20.63
C SER A 354 -11.94 -32.15 19.35
N VAL A 355 -13.24 -32.31 19.09
CA VAL A 355 -13.96 -31.67 18.00
C VAL A 355 -14.55 -30.32 18.46
N VAL A 356 -15.37 -30.33 19.52
CA VAL A 356 -16.20 -29.15 19.88
C VAL A 356 -15.36 -27.97 20.34
N SER A 357 -14.27 -28.19 21.10
CA SER A 357 -13.47 -27.09 21.62
C SER A 357 -12.77 -26.29 20.50
N PRO A 358 -12.05 -26.93 19.55
CA PRO A 358 -11.50 -26.21 18.40
C PRO A 358 -12.57 -25.53 17.54
N GLN A 359 -13.71 -26.20 17.29
CA GLN A 359 -14.83 -25.61 16.54
C GLN A 359 -15.34 -24.29 17.16
N GLN A 360 -15.45 -24.22 18.50
CA GLN A 360 -15.88 -23.01 19.20
C GLN A 360 -14.84 -21.88 19.12
N LYS A 361 -13.55 -22.22 19.18
CA LYS A 361 -12.48 -21.23 19.02
C LYS A 361 -12.44 -20.66 17.61
N ALA A 362 -12.53 -21.52 16.59
CA ALA A 362 -12.61 -21.11 15.20
C ALA A 362 -13.80 -20.17 14.97
N LEU A 363 -14.98 -20.52 15.49
CA LEU A 363 -16.18 -19.68 15.44
C LEU A 363 -15.94 -18.28 16.05
N GLY A 364 -15.23 -18.22 17.19
CA GLY A 364 -14.86 -16.96 17.83
C GLY A 364 -13.96 -16.08 16.95
N GLU A 365 -12.92 -16.64 16.36
CA GLU A 365 -12.00 -15.91 15.47
C GLU A 365 -12.67 -15.48 14.16
N ILE A 366 -13.53 -16.31 13.56
CA ILE A 366 -14.32 -15.95 12.37
C ILE A 366 -15.21 -14.74 12.67
N ASN A 367 -15.97 -14.77 13.77
CA ASN A 367 -16.86 -13.68 14.17
C ASN A 367 -16.09 -12.39 14.49
N ARG A 368 -14.95 -12.51 15.18
CA ARG A 368 -14.09 -11.37 15.46
C ARG A 368 -13.55 -10.74 14.18
N SER A 369 -13.18 -11.55 13.20
CA SER A 369 -12.70 -11.09 11.90
C SER A 369 -13.79 -10.38 11.11
N ALA A 370 -15.02 -10.91 11.12
CA ALA A 370 -16.18 -10.24 10.52
C ALA A 370 -16.44 -8.85 11.15
N LEU A 371 -16.35 -8.75 12.49
CA LEU A 371 -16.47 -7.47 13.19
C LEU A 371 -15.35 -6.49 12.82
N LYS A 372 -14.11 -6.96 12.69
CA LYS A 372 -12.99 -6.12 12.23
C LYS A 372 -13.24 -5.58 10.82
N ILE A 373 -13.74 -6.40 9.90
CA ILE A 373 -14.06 -5.98 8.52
C ILE A 373 -15.22 -4.96 8.51
N LEU A 374 -16.24 -5.14 9.33
CA LEU A 374 -17.31 -4.14 9.49
C LEU A 374 -16.79 -2.79 10.02
N ASN A 375 -15.83 -2.82 10.95
CA ASN A 375 -15.18 -1.60 11.43
C ASN A 375 -14.33 -0.95 10.33
N ILE A 376 -13.65 -1.74 9.50
CA ILE A 376 -12.91 -1.25 8.34
C ILE A 376 -13.87 -0.56 7.36
N LEU A 377 -15.02 -1.18 7.06
CA LEU A 377 -16.07 -0.58 6.21
C LEU A 377 -16.53 0.78 6.75
N ALA A 378 -16.76 0.88 8.06
CA ALA A 378 -17.16 2.14 8.68
C ALA A 378 -16.06 3.23 8.58
N LYS A 379 -14.79 2.86 8.77
CA LYS A 379 -13.65 3.78 8.60
C LYS A 379 -13.51 4.24 7.15
N LEU A 380 -13.66 3.32 6.20
CA LEU A 380 -13.59 3.59 4.77
C LEU A 380 -14.65 4.60 4.32
N GLU A 381 -15.86 4.57 4.89
CA GLU A 381 -16.89 5.57 4.55
C GLU A 381 -16.42 7.00 4.85
N SER A 382 -15.80 7.23 6.01
CA SER A 382 -15.25 8.53 6.41
C SER A 382 -13.89 8.87 5.81
N ALA A 383 -13.16 7.90 5.27
CA ALA A 383 -11.81 8.07 4.74
C ALA A 383 -11.77 9.00 3.51
N SER A 384 -10.70 9.77 3.36
CA SER A 384 -10.50 10.61 2.16
C SER A 384 -10.10 9.78 0.92
N SER A 385 -9.43 8.64 1.13
CA SER A 385 -8.88 7.74 0.11
C SER A 385 -9.14 6.27 0.47
N SER A 386 -9.11 5.39 -0.53
CA SER A 386 -9.20 3.94 -0.35
C SER A 386 -7.90 3.29 0.10
N THR A 387 -6.76 3.97 -0.04
CA THR A 387 -5.43 3.40 0.29
C THR A 387 -5.25 3.19 1.80
N GLY A 388 -5.97 3.94 2.63
CA GLY A 388 -5.89 3.85 4.11
C GLY A 388 -4.59 4.40 4.70
N TYR A 389 -3.81 5.14 3.90
CA TYR A 389 -2.52 5.68 4.31
C TYR A 389 -2.64 6.71 5.44
N GLU A 390 -3.65 7.58 5.41
CA GLU A 390 -3.87 8.59 6.46
C GLU A 390 -4.25 7.93 7.78
N GLU A 391 -5.12 6.92 7.75
CA GLU A 391 -5.50 6.15 8.93
C GLU A 391 -4.36 5.27 9.46
N MET A 392 -3.45 4.84 8.58
CA MET A 392 -2.22 4.14 8.97
C MET A 392 -1.27 5.09 9.72
N ILE A 393 -1.02 6.29 9.18
CA ILE A 393 -0.20 7.31 9.85
C ILE A 393 -0.80 7.70 11.20
N GLU A 394 -2.12 7.90 11.26
CA GLU A 394 -2.80 8.23 12.51
C GLU A 394 -2.57 7.14 13.57
N GLN A 395 -2.64 5.86 13.17
CA GLN A 395 -2.33 4.73 14.05
C GLN A 395 -0.86 4.69 14.47
N LEU A 396 0.08 4.93 13.55
CA LEU A 396 1.51 4.97 13.85
C LEU A 396 1.85 6.10 14.82
N SER A 397 1.28 7.29 14.62
CA SER A 397 1.43 8.43 15.52
C SER A 397 0.93 8.11 16.94
N GLN A 398 -0.22 7.45 17.07
CA GLN A 398 -0.73 6.99 18.36
C GLN A 398 0.18 5.95 19.03
N MET A 399 0.78 5.04 18.26
CA MET A 399 1.75 4.07 18.78
C MET A 399 3.04 4.74 19.25
N ALA A 400 3.56 5.71 18.49
CA ALA A 400 4.75 6.48 18.86
C ALA A 400 4.52 7.28 20.16
N GLN A 401 3.37 7.93 20.30
CA GLN A 401 2.98 8.63 21.54
C GLN A 401 2.86 7.67 22.73
N SER A 402 2.30 6.48 22.51
CA SER A 402 2.18 5.44 23.53
C SER A 402 3.57 4.93 23.96
N GLN A 403 4.50 4.78 23.02
CA GLN A 403 5.88 4.37 23.30
C GLN A 403 6.67 5.47 24.05
N GLN A 404 6.46 6.75 23.73
CA GLN A 404 7.01 7.87 24.51
C GLN A 404 6.48 7.87 25.94
N CYS A 405 5.17 7.68 26.15
CA CYS A 405 4.59 7.57 27.49
C CYS A 405 5.16 6.39 28.29
N LEU A 406 5.41 5.25 27.64
CA LEU A 406 6.05 4.08 28.26
C LEU A 406 7.51 4.36 28.61
N ASN A 407 8.25 5.05 27.74
CA ASN A 407 9.64 5.45 27.99
C ASN A 407 9.71 6.46 29.15
N ASP A 408 8.79 7.42 29.19
CA ASP A 408 8.69 8.42 30.27
C ASP A 408 8.28 7.78 31.60
N GLN A 409 7.34 6.83 31.60
CA GLN A 409 6.99 6.07 32.81
C GLN A 409 8.13 5.15 33.26
N SER A 410 8.89 4.57 32.33
CA SER A 410 10.07 3.76 32.64
C SER A 410 11.20 4.62 33.24
N MET A 411 11.39 5.83 32.74
CA MET A 411 12.33 6.83 33.29
C MET A 411 11.90 7.39 34.65
N MET A 412 10.60 7.36 34.97
CA MET A 412 10.05 7.79 36.26
C MET A 412 10.02 6.68 37.33
N MET A 413 10.39 5.44 37.00
CA MET A 413 10.50 4.34 37.97
C MET A 413 11.87 4.38 38.67
N PRO A 414 11.96 4.77 39.96
CA PRO A 414 13.22 4.78 40.68
C PRO A 414 13.54 3.33 41.09
N GLY A 415 14.45 2.65 40.38
CA GLY A 415 14.96 1.35 40.84
C GLY A 415 15.40 0.33 39.78
N GLY A 416 15.49 0.68 38.50
CA GLY A 416 15.98 -0.24 37.46
C GLY A 416 17.50 -0.22 37.29
N GLU A 417 18.27 -0.55 38.33
CA GLU A 417 19.67 -0.97 38.12
C GLU A 417 19.66 -2.33 37.40
N GLY A 418 19.88 -2.32 36.09
CA GLY A 418 20.28 -3.52 35.36
C GLY A 418 19.61 -3.72 33.99
N GLN A 419 20.45 -3.54 32.96
CA GLN A 419 20.62 -4.45 31.82
C GLN A 419 20.01 -4.03 30.46
N GLN A 420 20.94 -3.73 29.54
CA GLN A 420 20.85 -3.65 28.08
C GLN A 420 20.02 -2.52 27.47
N MET A 421 20.70 -1.39 27.25
CA MET A 421 20.35 -0.46 26.18
C MET A 421 20.49 -1.16 24.83
N MET A 422 19.41 -1.16 24.04
CA MET A 422 19.41 -1.57 22.64
C MET A 422 20.27 -0.58 21.82
N PRO A 423 21.19 -1.05 20.96
CA PRO A 423 22.02 -0.17 20.14
C PRO A 423 21.19 0.35 18.96
N GLY A 424 20.65 1.56 19.11
CA GLY A 424 19.91 2.27 18.07
C GLY A 424 19.56 3.71 18.45
N GLY A 425 19.47 4.02 19.75
CA GLY A 425 19.13 5.37 20.23
C GLY A 425 20.28 6.40 20.21
N GLU A 426 21.55 5.98 20.06
CA GLU A 426 22.68 6.91 20.17
C GLU A 426 22.89 7.82 18.95
N GLN A 427 22.27 7.53 17.79
CA GLN A 427 22.39 8.40 16.61
C GLN A 427 21.46 9.62 16.66
N LEU A 428 20.33 9.55 17.38
CA LEU A 428 19.37 10.65 17.48
C LEU A 428 19.82 11.76 18.45
N ALA A 429 20.67 11.46 19.43
CA ALA A 429 21.15 12.46 20.39
C ALA A 429 22.31 13.34 19.85
N ARG A 430 22.81 13.07 18.63
CA ARG A 430 23.89 13.85 18.01
C ARG A 430 23.43 14.81 16.91
N MET A 431 22.14 14.82 16.56
CA MET A 431 21.57 15.72 15.54
C MET A 431 20.50 16.68 16.11
N ALA A 432 20.63 17.06 17.38
CA ALA A 432 19.87 18.17 17.97
C ALA A 432 20.74 19.40 18.16
#